data_AF-A0A3P7LW01-F1
#
_entry.id   AF-A0A3P7LW01-F1
#
_cell.length_a   1.000
_cell.length_b   1.000
_cell.length_c   1.000
_cell.angle_alpha   90.00
_cell.angle_beta   90.00
_cell.angle_gamma   90.00
#
_symmetry.space_group_name_H-M   'P 1'
#
loop_
_entity.id
_entity.type
_entity.pdbx_description
1 polymer ?
#
loop_
_entity_poly.entity_id
_entity_poly.type
_entity_poly.pdbx_seq_one_letter_code
_entity_poly.pdbx_strand_id
1 'polypeptide(L)'
;SINCHVLRNDRSKYKLIYFNARAIAEVARQIFALAGQPYEDVRVNPKEWPKLKKGMPFEQLPVLEVDGKRIAQSYTICRFLARRFEVDGKRIAQSYTICRFLARRFGFAGHTPFEEAVVDSIVDQFRDYLFETRPFLVSLIGVGDGDVDTLKKKLFLPERAKLFGYMKKFLNHSSSGFLVGDSLTWADLCLAEHVATYCDMFPEMLEGYPEVRKAFCKIASSKDIARTGPESISACICDHEGCITNNYLTCPISLWFQNS
;
A
#
# COMPACT_ATOMS: atom_id res chain seq x y z
N SER A 1 -24.13 18.55 -3.69
CA SER A 1 -24.40 17.22 -4.27
C SER A 1 -23.55 17.08 -5.51
N ILE A 2 -22.43 16.37 -5.44
CA ILE A 2 -21.54 16.20 -6.60
C ILE A 2 -22.12 15.09 -7.47
N ASN A 3 -22.58 15.45 -8.67
CA ASN A 3 -23.05 14.50 -9.67
C ASN A 3 -21.89 13.57 -10.07
N CYS A 4 -21.90 12.34 -9.55
CA CYS A 4 -21.07 11.24 -10.01
C CYS A 4 -21.53 10.80 -11.42
N HIS A 5 -21.35 11.64 -12.43
CA HIS A 5 -21.37 11.18 -13.82
C HIS A 5 -19.97 10.68 -14.19
N VAL A 6 -19.49 9.66 -13.48
CA VAL A 6 -18.32 8.91 -13.93
C VAL A 6 -18.69 7.44 -13.80
N LEU A 7 -18.84 6.82 -14.97
CA LEU A 7 -18.30 5.53 -15.39
C LEU A 7 -19.32 4.85 -16.29
N ARG A 8 -18.91 4.61 -17.53
CA ARG A 8 -19.64 3.72 -18.43
C ARG A 8 -19.84 2.39 -17.70
N ASN A 9 -21.03 1.83 -17.85
CA ASN A 9 -21.45 0.54 -17.30
C ASN A 9 -20.57 -0.58 -17.90
N ASP A 10 -19.37 -0.78 -17.35
CA ASP A 10 -18.45 -1.81 -17.79
C ASP A 10 -18.92 -3.16 -17.26
N ARG A 11 -19.42 -3.99 -18.18
CA ARG A 11 -19.99 -5.31 -17.86
C ARG A 11 -18.93 -6.42 -17.80
N SER A 12 -17.65 -6.09 -17.99
CA SER A 12 -16.58 -7.09 -17.91
C SER A 12 -16.46 -7.69 -16.52
N LYS A 13 -16.16 -8.99 -16.48
CA LYS A 13 -15.87 -9.71 -15.24
C LYS A 13 -14.38 -9.61 -14.93
N TYR A 14 -14.07 -9.09 -13.75
CA TYR A 14 -12.71 -8.88 -13.28
C TYR A 14 -12.35 -9.85 -12.16
N LYS A 15 -11.14 -10.38 -12.24
CA LYS A 15 -10.52 -11.20 -11.18
C LYS A 15 -9.08 -10.76 -10.98
N LEU A 16 -8.74 -10.25 -9.79
CA LEU A 16 -7.38 -9.88 -9.42
C LEU A 16 -6.79 -11.02 -8.60
N ILE A 17 -5.70 -11.62 -9.08
CA ILE A 17 -5.02 -12.74 -8.44
C ILE A 17 -3.70 -12.22 -7.88
N TYR A 18 -3.55 -12.28 -6.56
CA TYR A 18 -2.30 -11.92 -5.88
C TYR A 18 -2.15 -12.73 -4.59
N PHE A 19 -0.99 -12.62 -3.93
CA PHE A 19 -0.85 -13.14 -2.57
C PHE A 19 -1.84 -12.46 -1.61
N ASN A 20 -2.12 -13.11 -0.48
CA ASN A 20 -2.82 -12.47 0.64
C ASN A 20 -1.95 -11.37 1.29
N ALA A 21 -1.72 -10.30 0.54
CA ALA A 21 -0.91 -9.16 0.89
C ALA A 21 -1.38 -7.92 0.11
N ARG A 22 -1.11 -6.73 0.65
CA ARG A 22 -1.33 -5.44 -0.02
C ARG A 22 -0.34 -5.28 -1.19
N ALA A 23 0.90 -4.93 -0.85
CA ALA A 23 2.05 -4.82 -1.78
C ALA A 23 1.67 -4.24 -3.17
N ILE A 24 2.20 -4.82 -4.25
CA ILE A 24 2.04 -4.24 -5.60
C ILE A 24 0.64 -4.42 -6.21
N ALA A 25 -0.27 -5.17 -5.58
CA ALA A 25 -1.65 -5.33 -6.04
C ALA A 25 -2.60 -4.28 -5.44
N GLU A 26 -2.21 -3.62 -4.36
CA GLU A 26 -3.07 -2.71 -3.60
C GLU A 26 -3.57 -1.53 -4.43
N VAL A 27 -2.72 -1.00 -5.31
CA VAL A 27 -3.11 0.09 -6.22
C VAL A 27 -4.24 -0.34 -7.16
N ALA A 28 -4.25 -1.58 -7.63
CA ALA A 28 -5.34 -2.09 -8.46
C ALA A 28 -6.65 -2.21 -7.66
N ARG A 29 -6.58 -2.66 -6.39
CA ARG A 29 -7.74 -2.72 -5.48
C ARG A 29 -8.33 -1.33 -5.24
N GLN A 30 -7.48 -0.34 -4.98
CA GLN A 30 -7.89 1.06 -4.82
C GLN A 30 -8.53 1.62 -6.09
N ILE A 31 -8.00 1.31 -7.28
CA ILE A 31 -8.61 1.72 -8.56
C ILE A 31 -10.02 1.13 -8.70
N PHE A 32 -10.22 -0.15 -8.39
CA PHE A 32 -11.56 -0.77 -8.41
C PHE A 32 -12.52 -0.11 -7.41
N ALA A 33 -12.05 0.12 -6.18
CA ALA A 33 -12.86 0.74 -5.13
C ALA A 33 -13.28 2.17 -5.50
N LEU A 34 -12.35 2.99 -5.98
CA LEU A 34 -12.63 4.37 -6.42
C LEU A 34 -13.51 4.41 -7.67
N ALA A 35 -13.40 3.40 -8.53
CA ALA A 35 -14.27 3.24 -9.68
C ALA A 35 -15.65 2.64 -9.34
N GLY A 36 -15.88 2.22 -8.08
CA GLY A 36 -17.10 1.47 -7.74
C GLY A 36 -17.32 0.23 -8.61
N GLN A 37 -16.24 -0.34 -9.19
CA GLN A 37 -16.30 -1.45 -10.11
C GLN A 37 -16.12 -2.77 -9.35
N PRO A 38 -17.11 -3.67 -9.36
CA PRO A 38 -16.99 -4.99 -8.75
C PRO A 38 -15.89 -5.83 -9.42
N TYR A 39 -15.14 -6.56 -8.61
CA TYR A 39 -14.14 -7.55 -9.03
C TYR A 39 -14.01 -8.67 -8.00
N GLU A 40 -13.51 -9.83 -8.41
CA GLU A 40 -13.13 -10.93 -7.51
C GLU A 40 -11.66 -10.76 -7.07
N ASP A 41 -11.41 -10.61 -5.76
CA ASP A 41 -10.06 -10.54 -5.17
C ASP A 41 -9.60 -11.96 -4.75
N VAL A 42 -8.85 -12.63 -5.61
CA VAL A 42 -8.35 -13.99 -5.39
C VAL A 42 -7.00 -13.94 -4.70
N ARG A 43 -6.98 -14.41 -3.45
CA ARG A 43 -5.81 -14.37 -2.56
C ARG A 43 -5.12 -15.73 -2.48
N VAL A 44 -3.95 -15.83 -3.09
CA VAL A 44 -3.15 -17.05 -3.19
C VAL A 44 -2.38 -17.28 -1.90
N ASN A 45 -2.49 -18.49 -1.34
CA ASN A 45 -1.64 -18.94 -0.25
C ASN A 45 -0.22 -19.22 -0.80
N PRO A 46 0.86 -18.71 -0.18
CA PRO A 46 2.23 -18.99 -0.62
C PRO A 46 2.56 -20.48 -0.80
N LYS A 47 1.95 -21.38 0.01
CA LYS A 47 2.13 -22.84 -0.12
C LYS A 47 1.51 -23.42 -1.40
N GLU A 48 0.51 -22.75 -1.97
CA GLU A 48 -0.18 -23.15 -3.20
C GLU A 48 0.48 -22.54 -4.44
N TRP A 49 1.26 -21.47 -4.27
CA TRP A 49 1.90 -20.76 -5.37
C TRP A 49 2.75 -21.67 -6.28
N PRO A 50 3.58 -22.61 -5.77
CA PRO A 50 4.34 -23.51 -6.64
C PRO A 50 3.47 -24.30 -7.63
N LYS A 51 2.23 -24.65 -7.24
CA LYS A 51 1.27 -25.37 -8.10
C LYS A 51 0.66 -24.46 -9.16
N LEU A 52 0.39 -23.20 -8.82
CA LEU A 52 -0.25 -22.21 -9.70
C LEU A 52 0.73 -21.52 -10.64
N LYS A 53 2.02 -21.45 -10.25
CA LYS A 53 3.07 -20.68 -10.92
C LYS A 53 3.13 -20.92 -12.42
N LYS A 54 3.22 -22.19 -12.84
CA LYS A 54 3.30 -22.59 -14.26
C LYS A 54 2.07 -22.17 -15.08
N GLY A 55 0.93 -21.91 -14.44
CA GLY A 55 -0.28 -21.45 -15.09
C GLY A 55 -0.35 -19.92 -15.28
N MET A 56 0.58 -19.15 -14.70
CA MET A 56 0.58 -17.69 -14.81
C MET A 56 1.39 -17.21 -16.02
N PRO A 57 0.98 -16.12 -16.70
CA PRO A 57 1.60 -15.69 -17.97
C PRO A 57 3.11 -15.50 -17.93
N PHE A 58 3.64 -15.03 -16.78
CA PHE A 58 5.07 -14.85 -16.54
C PHE A 58 5.54 -15.57 -15.29
N GLU A 59 4.80 -16.59 -14.84
CA GLU A 59 5.10 -17.30 -13.59
C GLU A 59 5.28 -16.34 -12.39
N GLN A 60 4.48 -15.26 -12.39
CA GLN A 60 4.54 -14.15 -11.43
C GLN A 60 3.13 -13.66 -11.12
N LEU A 61 2.99 -13.01 -9.96
CA LEU A 61 1.81 -12.27 -9.53
C LEU A 61 2.18 -10.79 -9.36
N PRO A 62 1.22 -9.83 -9.47
CA PRO A 62 -0.22 -10.03 -9.69
C PRO A 62 -0.57 -10.33 -11.15
N VAL A 63 -1.75 -10.97 -11.30
CA VAL A 63 -2.43 -11.20 -12.58
C VAL A 63 -3.85 -10.69 -12.47
N LEU A 64 -4.27 -9.87 -13.41
CA LEU A 64 -5.67 -9.50 -13.62
C LEU A 64 -6.24 -10.38 -14.74
N GLU A 65 -7.37 -11.03 -14.49
CA GLU A 65 -8.17 -11.69 -15.50
C GLU A 65 -9.39 -10.82 -15.85
N VAL A 66 -9.62 -10.61 -17.14
CA VAL A 66 -10.69 -9.80 -17.71
C VAL A 66 -11.40 -10.65 -18.74
N ASP A 67 -12.65 -11.05 -18.46
CA ASP A 67 -13.45 -11.93 -19.31
C ASP A 67 -12.67 -13.19 -19.77
N GLY A 68 -11.96 -13.82 -18.83
CA GLY A 68 -11.16 -15.02 -19.06
C GLY A 68 -9.77 -14.79 -19.69
N LYS A 69 -9.40 -13.54 -20.01
CA LYS A 69 -8.08 -13.19 -20.56
C LYS A 69 -7.17 -12.61 -19.48
N ARG A 70 -5.92 -13.06 -19.43
CA ARG A 70 -4.96 -12.68 -18.37
C ARG A 70 -4.03 -11.55 -18.77
N ILE A 71 -3.83 -10.63 -17.84
CA ILE A 71 -2.90 -9.49 -17.88
C ILE A 71 -2.01 -9.60 -16.65
N ALA A 72 -0.71 -9.81 -16.84
CA ALA A 72 0.27 -9.83 -15.76
C ALA A 72 1.00 -8.48 -15.63
N GLN A 73 1.77 -8.32 -14.54
CA GLN A 73 2.50 -7.10 -14.15
C GLN A 73 1.60 -6.00 -13.55
N SER A 74 1.86 -5.64 -12.30
CA SER A 74 1.08 -4.65 -11.52
C SER A 74 0.91 -3.32 -12.25
N TYR A 75 1.97 -2.78 -12.85
CA TYR A 75 1.90 -1.52 -13.60
C TYR A 75 1.05 -1.64 -14.86
N THR A 76 1.09 -2.78 -15.56
CA THR A 76 0.25 -3.00 -16.75
C THR A 76 -1.22 -3.15 -16.37
N ILE A 77 -1.50 -3.85 -15.27
CA ILE A 77 -2.85 -3.95 -14.68
C ILE A 77 -3.37 -2.56 -14.34
N CYS A 78 -2.62 -1.75 -13.59
CA CYS A 78 -3.02 -0.39 -13.23
C CYS A 78 -3.26 0.48 -14.47
N ARG A 79 -2.40 0.41 -15.49
CA ARG A 79 -2.58 1.12 -16.77
C ARG A 79 -3.81 0.64 -17.52
N PHE A 80 -4.08 -0.66 -17.52
CA PHE A 80 -5.24 -1.23 -18.19
C PHE A 80 -6.53 -0.76 -17.52
N LEU A 81 -6.61 -0.86 -16.19
CA LEU A 81 -7.76 -0.41 -15.41
C LEU A 81 -7.97 1.11 -15.55
N ALA A 82 -6.91 1.92 -15.47
CA ALA A 82 -7.00 3.37 -15.68
C ALA A 82 -7.34 3.78 -17.13
N ARG A 83 -7.03 2.95 -18.13
CA ARG A 83 -7.52 3.15 -19.52
C ARG A 83 -8.99 2.81 -19.66
N ARG A 84 -9.48 1.89 -18.85
CA ARG A 84 -10.84 1.37 -18.93
C ARG A 84 -11.82 2.22 -18.11
N PHE A 85 -11.36 2.70 -16.97
CA PHE A 85 -12.06 3.63 -16.10
C PHE A 85 -11.53 5.02 -16.40
N GLU A 86 -12.02 5.61 -17.50
CA GLU A 86 -11.67 6.98 -17.90
C GLU A 86 -12.05 7.95 -16.78
N VAL A 87 -11.17 8.90 -16.49
CA VAL A 87 -11.54 10.08 -15.70
C VAL A 87 -11.67 11.26 -16.66
N ASP A 88 -12.88 11.81 -16.75
CA ASP A 88 -13.24 12.93 -17.62
C ASP A 88 -12.84 12.71 -19.11
N GLY A 89 -12.96 11.47 -19.61
CA GLY A 89 -12.65 11.10 -21.00
C GLY A 89 -11.17 11.06 -21.35
N LYS A 90 -10.27 11.12 -20.35
CA LYS A 90 -8.80 11.12 -20.56
C LYS A 90 -8.15 9.90 -19.89
N ARG A 91 -7.11 9.38 -20.56
CA ARG A 91 -6.37 8.18 -20.14
C ARG A 91 -5.16 8.56 -19.32
N ILE A 92 -4.97 7.93 -18.16
CA ILE A 92 -3.80 8.12 -17.30
C ILE A 92 -3.05 6.80 -17.16
N ALA A 93 -1.73 6.84 -17.22
CA ALA A 93 -0.85 5.67 -17.07
C ALA A 93 0.16 5.92 -15.94
N GLN A 94 0.73 4.84 -15.40
CA GLN A 94 1.62 4.80 -14.21
C GLN A 94 0.88 4.91 -12.88
N SER A 95 1.16 3.99 -11.95
CA SER A 95 0.48 3.91 -10.65
C SER A 95 0.63 5.20 -9.85
N TYR A 96 1.83 5.74 -9.72
CA TYR A 96 2.07 7.00 -9.00
C TYR A 96 1.37 8.20 -9.67
N THR A 97 1.27 8.23 -11.00
CA THR A 97 0.53 9.28 -11.70
C THR A 97 -0.98 9.16 -11.45
N ILE A 98 -1.51 7.93 -11.42
CA ILE A 98 -2.90 7.66 -11.04
C ILE A 98 -3.14 8.10 -9.59
N CYS A 99 -2.26 7.71 -8.65
CA CYS A 99 -2.37 8.11 -7.25
C CYS A 99 -2.31 9.65 -7.07
N ARG A 100 -1.36 10.34 -7.70
CA ARG A 100 -1.29 11.82 -7.67
C ARG A 100 -2.55 12.47 -8.22
N PHE A 101 -3.05 11.97 -9.35
CA PHE A 101 -4.25 12.49 -9.97
C PHE A 101 -5.47 12.33 -9.04
N LEU A 102 -5.63 11.16 -8.43
CA LEU A 102 -6.72 10.89 -7.47
C LEU A 102 -6.54 11.73 -6.21
N ALA A 103 -5.32 11.87 -5.69
CA ALA A 103 -5.01 12.72 -4.55
C ALA A 103 -5.42 14.17 -4.83
N ARG A 104 -5.09 14.74 -5.99
CA ARG A 104 -5.56 16.08 -6.38
C ARG A 104 -7.07 16.17 -6.48
N ARG A 105 -7.70 15.18 -7.14
CA ARG A 105 -9.16 15.18 -7.35
C ARG A 105 -9.96 15.10 -6.05
N PHE A 106 -9.46 14.36 -5.06
CA PHE A 106 -10.14 14.14 -3.79
C PHE A 106 -9.62 14.99 -2.63
N GLY A 107 -8.67 15.91 -2.89
CA GLY A 107 -8.18 16.85 -1.89
C GLY A 107 -7.11 16.29 -0.94
N PHE A 108 -6.40 15.23 -1.33
CA PHE A 108 -5.31 14.61 -0.57
C PHE A 108 -3.91 14.96 -1.12
N ALA A 109 -3.79 15.95 -2.01
CA ALA A 109 -2.51 16.35 -2.58
C ALA A 109 -1.83 17.51 -1.82
N GLY A 110 -2.54 18.18 -0.90
CA GLY A 110 -2.12 19.46 -0.32
C GLY A 110 -3.02 20.61 -0.79
N HIS A 111 -3.00 21.73 -0.08
CA HIS A 111 -3.90 22.87 -0.33
C HIS A 111 -3.30 23.93 -1.25
N THR A 112 -1.98 23.95 -1.41
CA THR A 112 -1.28 24.89 -2.28
C THR A 112 -0.37 24.16 -3.26
N PRO A 113 -0.01 24.77 -4.41
CA PRO A 113 0.94 24.15 -5.35
C PRO A 113 2.29 23.79 -4.72
N PHE A 114 2.73 24.57 -3.72
CA PHE A 114 3.96 24.28 -3.00
C PHE A 114 3.81 23.07 -2.07
N GLU A 115 2.70 22.98 -1.33
CA GLU A 115 2.39 21.79 -0.54
C GLU A 115 2.31 20.54 -1.42
N GLU A 116 1.64 20.62 -2.57
CA GLU A 116 1.59 19.51 -3.53
C GLU A 116 2.98 19.04 -3.96
N ALA A 117 3.88 19.97 -4.26
CA ALA A 117 5.26 19.63 -4.63
C ALA A 117 6.02 18.97 -3.47
N VAL A 118 5.80 19.44 -2.23
CA VAL A 118 6.41 18.84 -1.04
C VAL A 118 5.85 17.43 -0.79
N VAL A 119 4.54 17.24 -0.90
CA VAL A 119 3.88 15.93 -0.79
C VAL A 119 4.45 14.96 -1.85
N ASP A 120 4.55 15.40 -3.12
CA ASP A 120 5.13 14.59 -4.19
C ASP A 120 6.59 14.20 -3.89
N SER A 121 7.39 15.11 -3.35
CA SER A 121 8.78 14.84 -2.98
C SER A 121 8.92 13.78 -1.88
N ILE A 122 8.00 13.78 -0.90
CA ILE A 122 7.98 12.77 0.16
C ILE A 122 7.63 11.41 -0.43
N VAL A 123 6.66 11.34 -1.35
CA VAL A 123 6.29 10.07 -1.98
C VAL A 123 7.39 9.53 -2.89
N ASP A 124 8.12 10.39 -3.59
CA ASP A 124 9.31 9.98 -4.34
C ASP A 124 10.40 9.43 -3.39
N GLN A 125 10.57 10.01 -2.19
CA GLN A 125 11.48 9.46 -1.17
C GLN A 125 11.07 8.04 -0.70
N PHE A 126 9.77 7.76 -0.59
CA PHE A 126 9.28 6.39 -0.33
C PHE A 126 9.59 5.44 -1.48
N ARG A 127 9.44 5.90 -2.72
CA ARG A 127 9.76 5.10 -3.91
C ARG A 127 11.24 4.73 -3.93
N ASP A 128 12.12 5.67 -3.66
CA ASP A 128 13.57 5.44 -3.60
C ASP A 128 13.90 4.43 -2.50
N TYR A 129 13.33 4.60 -1.30
CA TYR A 129 13.45 3.64 -0.21
C TYR A 129 12.99 2.22 -0.61
N LEU A 130 11.85 2.08 -1.28
CA LEU A 130 11.34 0.77 -1.74
C LEU A 130 12.24 0.14 -2.81
N PHE A 131 12.87 0.97 -3.65
CA PHE A 131 13.83 0.51 -4.63
C PHE A 131 15.11 0.00 -3.96
N GLU A 132 15.69 0.77 -3.03
CA GLU A 132 16.90 0.40 -2.28
C GLU A 132 16.69 -0.86 -1.44
N THR A 133 15.52 -0.99 -0.79
CA THR A 133 15.20 -2.16 0.05
C THR A 133 14.68 -3.36 -0.73
N ARG A 134 14.57 -3.28 -2.06
CA ARG A 134 14.02 -4.34 -2.90
C ARG A 134 14.63 -5.74 -2.64
N PRO A 135 15.95 -5.92 -2.45
CA PRO A 135 16.51 -7.23 -2.13
C PRO A 135 15.93 -7.86 -0.85
N PHE A 136 15.70 -7.04 0.18
CA PHE A 136 15.03 -7.47 1.41
C PHE A 136 13.58 -7.86 1.13
N LEU A 137 12.84 -7.01 0.40
CA LEU A 137 11.42 -7.23 0.12
C LEU A 137 11.16 -8.53 -0.64
N VAL A 138 11.93 -8.79 -1.70
CA VAL A 138 11.74 -10.01 -2.50
C VAL A 138 12.13 -11.27 -1.73
N SER A 139 13.12 -11.19 -0.85
CA SER A 139 13.53 -12.31 0.01
C SER A 139 12.51 -12.57 1.11
N LEU A 140 11.97 -11.51 1.71
CA LEU A 140 10.94 -11.59 2.76
C LEU A 140 9.68 -12.34 2.28
N ILE A 141 9.29 -12.15 1.02
CA ILE A 141 8.12 -12.82 0.43
C ILE A 141 8.44 -14.16 -0.24
N GLY A 142 9.67 -14.69 -0.06
CA GLY A 142 10.09 -15.99 -0.59
C GLY A 142 10.31 -16.05 -2.10
N VAL A 143 10.54 -14.89 -2.74
CA VAL A 143 10.84 -14.79 -4.18
C VAL A 143 12.35 -14.63 -4.46
N GLY A 144 13.09 -14.07 -3.50
CA GLY A 144 14.55 -13.95 -3.56
C GLY A 144 15.25 -14.95 -2.66
N ASP A 145 16.49 -15.28 -3.01
CA ASP A 145 17.34 -16.23 -2.28
C ASP A 145 18.17 -15.56 -1.16
N GLY A 146 17.82 -14.33 -0.77
CA GLY A 146 18.55 -13.56 0.23
C GLY A 146 18.23 -13.99 1.67
N ASP A 147 19.24 -13.98 2.54
CA ASP A 147 19.04 -14.19 3.97
C ASP A 147 18.29 -12.99 4.59
N VAL A 148 17.04 -13.22 4.98
CA VAL A 148 16.13 -12.16 5.46
C VAL A 148 16.68 -11.47 6.70
N ASP A 149 17.31 -12.19 7.63
CA ASP A 149 17.86 -11.61 8.86
C ASP A 149 19.07 -10.71 8.59
N THR A 150 19.97 -11.14 7.70
CA THR A 150 21.11 -10.33 7.26
C THR A 150 20.64 -9.10 6.50
N LEU A 151 19.71 -9.25 5.56
CA LEU A 151 19.15 -8.14 4.79
C LEU A 151 18.38 -7.17 5.69
N LYS A 152 17.67 -7.67 6.71
CA LYS A 152 16.99 -6.83 7.69
C LYS A 152 17.99 -5.91 8.40
N LYS A 153 19.06 -6.49 8.96
CA LYS A 153 20.07 -5.78 9.76
C LYS A 153 20.93 -4.84 8.94
N LYS A 154 21.36 -5.27 7.73
CA LYS A 154 22.34 -4.54 6.92
C LYS A 154 21.74 -3.59 5.90
N LEU A 155 20.46 -3.76 5.53
CA LEU A 155 19.80 -2.97 4.50
C LEU A 155 18.50 -2.35 5.01
N PHE A 156 17.51 -3.15 5.38
CA PHE A 156 16.17 -2.64 5.71
C PHE A 156 16.16 -1.66 6.88
N LEU A 157 16.73 -2.02 8.03
CA LEU A 157 16.72 -1.16 9.22
C LEU A 157 17.55 0.12 9.05
N PRO A 158 18.74 0.10 8.42
CA PRO A 158 19.47 1.31 8.06
C PRO A 158 18.72 2.23 7.10
N GLU A 159 18.14 1.70 6.00
CA GLU A 159 17.39 2.52 5.04
C GLU A 159 16.09 3.06 5.66
N ARG A 160 15.42 2.27 6.51
CA ARG A 160 14.28 2.72 7.30
C ARG A 160 14.67 3.85 8.23
N ALA A 161 15.83 3.78 8.89
CA ALA A 161 16.30 4.84 9.77
C ALA A 161 16.53 6.17 9.01
N LYS A 162 17.05 6.10 7.77
CA LYS A 162 17.16 7.28 6.89
C LYS A 162 15.79 7.84 6.53
N LEU A 163 14.89 6.99 6.02
CA LEU A 163 13.52 7.38 5.65
C LEU A 163 12.79 8.04 6.83
N PHE A 164 12.76 7.38 7.99
CA PHE A 164 12.08 7.91 9.17
C PHE A 164 12.78 9.13 9.75
N GLY A 165 14.10 9.25 9.56
CA GLY A 165 14.84 10.48 9.84
C GLY A 165 14.32 11.67 9.03
N TYR A 166 14.02 11.47 7.74
CA TYR A 166 13.38 12.51 6.92
C TYR A 166 11.94 12.77 7.37
N MET A 167 11.11 11.73 7.57
CA MET A 167 9.71 11.90 7.97
C MET A 167 9.58 12.63 9.32
N LYS A 168 10.46 12.31 10.27
CA LYS A 168 10.56 13.02 11.56
C LYS A 168 10.83 14.51 11.37
N LYS A 169 11.67 14.91 10.42
CA LYS A 169 11.90 16.34 10.14
C LYS A 169 10.62 17.03 9.70
N PHE A 170 9.85 16.43 8.79
CA PHE A 170 8.56 16.98 8.35
C PHE A 170 7.56 17.06 9.51
N LEU A 171 7.42 15.97 10.29
CA LEU A 171 6.51 15.92 11.44
C LEU A 171 6.87 16.92 12.54
N ASN A 172 8.15 17.20 12.77
CA ASN A 172 8.59 18.17 13.77
C ASN A 172 8.30 19.62 13.39
N HIS A 173 8.18 19.92 12.09
CA HIS A 173 7.76 21.24 11.61
C HIS A 173 6.24 21.33 11.43
N SER A 174 5.53 20.22 11.61
CA SER A 174 4.07 20.14 11.49
C SER A 174 3.39 20.45 12.82
N SER A 175 2.43 21.37 12.78
CA SER A 175 1.51 21.62 13.91
C SER A 175 0.29 20.69 13.91
N SER A 176 0.01 20.03 12.79
CA SER A 176 -1.18 19.21 12.59
C SER A 176 -0.96 17.73 12.90
N GLY A 177 0.29 17.28 12.88
CA GLY A 177 0.65 15.87 12.98
C GLY A 177 0.52 15.08 11.67
N PHE A 178 0.27 15.77 10.55
CA PHE A 178 0.45 15.24 9.19
C PHE A 178 1.81 15.68 8.64
N LEU A 179 2.31 14.97 7.62
CA LEU A 179 3.61 15.25 7.01
C LEU A 179 3.68 16.62 6.33
N VAL A 180 2.57 17.08 5.74
CA VAL A 180 2.49 18.36 5.03
C VAL A 180 1.14 19.03 5.34
N GLY A 181 1.16 20.33 5.60
CA GLY A 181 -0.05 21.11 5.83
C GLY A 181 -0.81 20.73 7.10
N ASP A 182 -2.13 20.94 7.09
CA ASP A 182 -3.01 20.73 8.22
C ASP A 182 -4.02 19.59 8.06
N SER A 183 -4.00 18.89 6.92
CA SER A 183 -4.92 17.82 6.57
C SER A 183 -4.21 16.58 6.02
N LEU A 184 -4.94 15.47 5.94
CA LEU A 184 -4.44 14.19 5.46
C LEU A 184 -4.02 14.29 3.99
N THR A 185 -2.82 13.84 3.65
CA THR A 185 -2.34 13.74 2.26
C THR A 185 -2.01 12.30 1.88
N TRP A 186 -1.80 12.04 0.60
CA TRP A 186 -1.38 10.72 0.15
C TRP A 186 0.05 10.36 0.58
N ALA A 187 0.89 11.33 0.95
CA ALA A 187 2.17 11.07 1.61
C ALA A 187 1.97 10.44 2.99
N ASP A 188 0.98 10.90 3.75
CA ASP A 188 0.60 10.31 5.05
C ASP A 188 0.09 8.88 4.88
N LEU A 189 -0.70 8.63 3.83
CA LEU A 189 -1.16 7.28 3.49
C LEU A 189 0.01 6.35 3.17
N CYS A 190 1.01 6.82 2.40
CA CYS A 190 2.23 6.05 2.13
C CYS A 190 2.99 5.71 3.42
N LEU A 191 3.15 6.67 4.34
CA LEU A 191 3.78 6.44 5.64
C LEU A 191 3.02 5.39 6.46
N ALA A 192 1.70 5.56 6.56
CA ALA A 192 0.89 4.70 7.41
C ALA A 192 0.78 3.28 6.84
N GLU A 193 0.64 3.14 5.54
CA GLU A 193 0.67 1.86 4.82
C GLU A 193 2.00 1.13 5.07
N HIS A 194 3.11 1.86 4.95
CA HIS A 194 4.44 1.33 5.17
C HIS A 194 4.62 0.85 6.62
N VAL A 195 4.24 1.65 7.62
CA VAL A 195 4.30 1.27 9.03
C VAL A 195 3.44 0.02 9.29
N ALA A 196 2.17 0.04 8.86
CA ALA A 196 1.25 -1.09 9.05
C ALA A 196 1.75 -2.39 8.40
N THR A 197 2.51 -2.30 7.29
CA THR A 197 3.02 -3.49 6.61
C THR A 197 4.06 -4.24 7.44
N TYR A 198 4.86 -3.50 8.23
CA TYR A 198 6.05 -4.06 8.87
C TYR A 198 5.97 -4.11 10.40
N CYS A 199 5.11 -3.32 11.05
CA CYS A 199 5.08 -3.24 12.50
C CYS A 199 4.73 -4.57 13.19
N ASP A 200 3.89 -5.40 12.56
CA ASP A 200 3.50 -6.70 13.10
C ASP A 200 4.62 -7.74 12.96
N MET A 201 5.43 -7.62 11.89
CA MET A 201 6.51 -8.55 11.59
C MET A 201 7.81 -8.17 12.31
N PHE A 202 8.03 -6.88 12.49
CA PHE A 202 9.25 -6.28 13.02
C PHE A 202 8.88 -5.27 14.11
N PRO A 203 8.79 -5.69 15.38
CA PRO A 203 8.47 -4.80 16.50
C PRO A 203 9.43 -3.59 16.59
N GLU A 204 10.67 -3.76 16.15
CA GLU A 204 11.71 -2.72 16.07
C GLU A 204 11.41 -1.62 15.03
N MET A 205 10.39 -1.79 14.17
CA MET A 205 10.07 -0.89 13.07
C MET A 205 9.91 0.57 13.52
N LEU A 206 9.24 0.80 14.65
CA LEU A 206 8.96 2.12 15.20
C LEU A 206 9.92 2.54 16.32
N GLU A 207 10.93 1.72 16.63
CA GLU A 207 11.90 2.02 17.68
C GLU A 207 12.71 3.28 17.33
N GLY A 208 12.77 4.23 18.26
CA GLY A 208 13.46 5.52 18.09
C GLY A 208 12.68 6.60 17.32
N TYR A 209 11.44 6.34 16.89
CA TYR A 209 10.63 7.29 16.10
C TYR A 209 9.21 7.50 16.66
N PRO A 210 9.08 8.07 17.88
CA PRO A 210 7.77 8.32 18.50
C PRO A 210 6.88 9.27 17.68
N GLU A 211 7.47 10.20 16.93
CA GLU A 211 6.74 11.13 16.06
C GLU A 211 6.06 10.40 14.91
N VAL A 212 6.77 9.46 14.29
CA VAL A 212 6.22 8.59 13.23
C VAL A 212 5.12 7.70 13.78
N ARG A 213 5.31 7.12 14.98
CA ARG A 213 4.26 6.36 15.67
C ARG A 213 3.01 7.21 15.88
N LYS A 214 3.15 8.43 16.41
CA LYS A 214 2.02 9.34 16.66
C LYS A 214 1.28 9.69 15.35
N ALA A 215 2.01 9.97 14.28
CA ALA A 215 1.45 10.23 12.96
C ALA A 215 0.66 9.02 12.45
N PHE A 216 1.26 7.82 12.49
CA PHE A 216 0.60 6.57 12.10
C PHE A 216 -0.74 6.37 12.84
N CYS A 217 -0.73 6.50 14.16
CA CYS A 217 -1.92 6.31 14.99
C CYS A 217 -3.03 7.32 14.67
N LYS A 218 -2.66 8.59 14.44
CA LYS A 218 -3.59 9.63 14.01
C LYS A 218 -4.23 9.27 12.67
N ILE A 219 -3.42 8.84 11.70
CA ILE A 219 -3.87 8.49 10.36
C ILE A 219 -4.80 7.27 10.41
N ALA A 220 -4.38 6.20 11.10
CA ALA A 220 -5.17 4.99 11.31
C ALA A 220 -6.55 5.30 11.93
N SER A 221 -6.59 6.21 12.89
CA SER A 221 -7.84 6.59 13.56
C SER A 221 -8.73 7.55 12.74
N SER A 222 -8.32 7.94 11.52
CA SER A 222 -9.09 8.87 10.69
C SER A 222 -10.36 8.23 10.13
N LYS A 223 -11.48 8.96 10.23
CA LYS A 223 -12.77 8.58 9.64
C LYS A 223 -12.71 8.45 8.12
N ASP A 224 -11.76 9.13 7.47
CA ASP A 224 -11.55 9.05 6.02
C ASP A 224 -11.00 7.68 5.60
N ILE A 225 -10.27 6.99 6.50
CA ILE A 225 -9.69 5.67 6.25
C ILE A 225 -10.65 4.54 6.66
N ALA A 226 -11.48 4.77 7.69
CA ALA A 226 -12.47 3.80 8.21
C ALA A 226 -13.48 3.30 7.16
N ARG A 227 -13.59 3.96 6.00
CA ARG A 227 -14.45 3.57 4.88
C ARG A 227 -13.87 2.48 3.97
N THR A 228 -12.60 2.09 4.13
CA THR A 228 -11.91 1.21 3.18
C THR A 228 -12.01 -0.29 3.51
N GLY A 229 -12.85 -0.67 4.47
CA GLY A 229 -13.17 -2.07 4.80
C GLY A 229 -12.36 -2.65 5.97
N PRO A 230 -12.60 -3.92 6.35
CA PRO A 230 -12.04 -4.53 7.56
C PRO A 230 -10.51 -4.72 7.53
N GLU A 231 -9.87 -4.61 6.36
CA GLU A 231 -8.41 -4.71 6.18
C GLU A 231 -7.70 -3.34 6.05
N SER A 232 -8.43 -2.25 6.30
CA SER A 232 -7.89 -0.90 6.22
C SER A 232 -6.90 -0.61 7.34
N ILE A 233 -6.06 0.41 7.15
CA ILE A 233 -5.14 0.92 8.20
C ILE A 233 -5.93 1.27 9.48
N SER A 234 -7.22 1.59 9.37
CA SER A 234 -8.09 1.85 10.53
C SER A 234 -8.32 0.64 11.44
N ALA A 235 -8.02 -0.56 10.95
CA ALA A 235 -8.05 -1.77 11.74
C ALA A 235 -6.82 -1.93 12.65
N CYS A 236 -5.76 -1.12 12.50
CA CYS A 236 -4.60 -1.09 13.38
C CYS A 236 -4.88 -0.21 14.61
N ILE A 237 -5.22 -0.80 15.75
CA ILE A 237 -5.44 -0.10 17.02
C ILE A 237 -4.08 0.29 17.62
N CYS A 238 -3.92 1.58 17.88
CA CYS A 238 -2.77 2.11 18.61
C CYS A 238 -3.10 2.25 20.09
N ASP A 239 -2.60 1.35 20.93
CA ASP A 239 -2.62 1.53 22.39
C ASP A 239 -1.24 1.99 22.91
N HIS A 240 -1.26 2.61 24.09
CA HIS A 240 -0.12 3.32 24.70
C HIS A 240 1.15 2.47 24.97
N GLU A 241 1.09 1.15 24.79
CA GLU A 241 2.22 0.21 24.97
C GLU A 241 2.64 -0.51 23.67
N GLY A 242 2.02 -0.22 22.53
CA GLY A 242 2.30 -0.90 21.26
C GLY A 242 1.09 -0.85 20.31
N CYS A 243 1.33 -1.00 19.01
CA CYS A 243 0.24 -1.25 18.06
C CYS A 243 -0.29 -2.66 18.35
N ILE A 244 -1.52 -2.80 18.85
CA ILE A 244 -2.13 -4.08 19.17
C ILE A 244 -3.45 -4.19 18.41
N THR A 245 -3.47 -5.09 17.40
CA THR A 245 -4.62 -5.69 16.68
C THR A 245 -5.37 -4.75 15.72
N ASN A 246 -5.84 -5.17 14.53
CA ASN A 246 -6.37 -6.45 14.07
C ASN A 246 -5.45 -7.27 13.13
N ASN A 247 -5.43 -8.57 13.40
CA ASN A 247 -4.89 -9.64 12.58
C ASN A 247 -5.24 -9.52 11.09
N TYR A 248 -4.26 -9.18 10.24
CA TYR A 248 -4.26 -9.70 8.85
C TYR A 248 -2.91 -10.28 8.40
N LEU A 249 -1.89 -10.27 9.27
CA LEU A 249 -0.70 -11.13 9.13
C LEU A 249 -0.37 -11.94 10.41
N THR A 250 -1.01 -11.67 11.54
CA THR A 250 -0.84 -12.41 12.80
C THR A 250 -1.91 -13.48 13.01
N CYS A 251 -1.91 -14.51 12.15
CA CYS A 251 -2.03 -15.84 12.72
C CYS A 251 -0.59 -16.24 13.07
N PRO A 252 -0.21 -16.33 14.36
CA PRO A 252 1.16 -16.61 14.73
C PRO A 252 1.58 -17.95 14.13
N ILE A 253 2.65 -17.94 13.33
CA ILE A 253 3.33 -19.14 12.85
C ILE A 253 3.70 -20.07 14.05
N SER A 254 3.75 -19.54 15.28
CA SER A 254 4.02 -20.28 16.51
C SER A 254 2.84 -21.06 17.13
N LEU A 255 1.58 -20.81 16.77
CA LEU A 255 0.42 -21.51 17.39
C LEU A 255 -0.01 -22.80 16.68
N TRP A 256 0.65 -23.18 15.58
CA TRP A 256 0.32 -24.40 14.82
C TRP A 256 1.08 -25.66 15.26
N PHE A 257 1.95 -25.58 16.27
CA PHE A 257 2.79 -26.72 16.72
C PHE A 257 2.41 -27.36 18.05
N GLN A 258 1.22 -27.10 18.62
CA GLN A 258 0.87 -27.64 19.94
C GLN A 258 -0.44 -28.40 20.08
N ASN A 259 -1.12 -28.81 19.01
CA ASN A 259 -2.14 -29.87 19.13
C ASN A 259 -2.23 -30.69 17.85
N SER A 260 -1.41 -31.73 17.82
CA SER A 260 -1.73 -33.05 17.24
C SER A 260 -1.89 -34.03 18.40
#